data_AF-A0A7S3B659-F1
#
_entry.id   AF-A0A7S3B659-F1
#
_cell.length_a   1.000
_cell.length_b   1.000
_cell.length_c   1.000
_cell.angle_alpha   90.00
_cell.angle_beta   90.00
_cell.angle_gamma   90.00
#
_symmetry.space_group_name_H-M   'P 1'
#
loop_
_entity.id
_entity.type
_entity.pdbx_description
1 polymer ?
#
loop_
_entity_poly.entity_id
_entity_poly.type
_entity_poly.pdbx_seq_one_letter_code
_entity_poly.pdbx_strand_id
1 'polypeptide(L)'
;VELVSGWGGDAPRATAGWLASLPVFEPHWQVMVSHGLARGWVEWDVPNQEGAVSTVRYDFDAAPFYAEKNWGGETFPERWFWAQCNAGWADGNGAEDEGASDALAGLTLTAGGGRRALPLVPGGAAEDVAMIGVHMPGGEFLEWQPQAASVRWMVAPWGRWHFSGRSETHEIEIMATAEAKGSTLRAPTTRGLVPMCRDTFDGAVSLRIWALDAGGRRVGGSPMVDAKSNNCACEVGGGPWWEPWEGEARFGGGRIPKEGEDLAKAIVGLPFDMPALNALLPNGLRIPGL
;
A
#
# COMPACT_ATOMS: atom_id res chain seq x y z
N VAL A 1 -0.28 -22.07 -1.69
CA VAL A 1 0.03 -20.91 -0.84
C VAL A 1 -0.76 -21.07 0.44
N GLU A 2 -0.08 -21.10 1.57
CA GLU A 2 -0.68 -20.95 2.89
C GLU A 2 -0.91 -19.45 3.15
N LEU A 3 -2.12 -19.08 3.56
CA LEU A 3 -2.47 -17.68 3.83
C LEU A 3 -2.18 -17.37 5.29
N VAL A 4 -1.31 -16.39 5.54
CA VAL A 4 -0.95 -15.97 6.90
C VAL A 4 -1.70 -14.70 7.28
N SER A 5 -1.68 -13.67 6.42
CA SER A 5 -2.44 -12.44 6.61
C SER A 5 -2.97 -11.86 5.29
N GLY A 6 -4.22 -11.41 5.33
CA GLY A 6 -4.81 -10.52 4.32
C GLY A 6 -4.71 -9.06 4.74
N TRP A 7 -5.35 -8.16 3.99
CA TRP A 7 -5.49 -6.77 4.44
C TRP A 7 -6.49 -6.68 5.61
N GLY A 8 -6.02 -6.27 6.79
CA GLY A 8 -6.80 -6.31 8.04
C GLY A 8 -6.13 -7.13 9.15
N GLY A 9 -6.69 -7.04 10.35
CA GLY A 9 -6.32 -7.92 11.47
C GLY A 9 -7.17 -9.20 11.47
N ASP A 10 -7.86 -9.48 12.58
CA ASP A 10 -8.74 -10.65 12.73
C ASP A 10 -9.86 -10.75 11.69
N ALA A 11 -10.24 -9.62 11.08
CA ALA A 11 -11.21 -9.55 9.99
C ALA A 11 -10.62 -8.78 8.79
N PRO A 12 -10.89 -9.23 7.54
CA PRO A 12 -10.52 -8.49 6.34
C PRO A 12 -11.13 -7.09 6.32
N ARG A 13 -10.38 -6.12 5.79
CA ARG A 13 -10.80 -4.73 5.63
C ARG A 13 -10.71 -4.32 4.16
N ALA A 14 -11.46 -3.28 3.78
CA ALA A 14 -11.34 -2.67 2.47
C ALA A 14 -10.04 -1.87 2.36
N THR A 15 -9.36 -1.99 1.23
CA THR A 15 -8.15 -1.22 0.94
C THR A 15 -8.47 0.22 0.55
N ALA A 16 -7.65 1.17 0.99
CA ALA A 16 -7.85 2.61 0.77
C ALA A 16 -9.19 3.17 1.31
N GLY A 17 -9.69 2.61 2.41
CA GLY A 17 -10.84 3.13 3.14
C GLY A 17 -12.19 2.52 2.75
N TRP A 18 -13.19 2.71 3.61
CA TRP A 18 -14.49 2.03 3.50
C TRP A 18 -15.25 2.31 2.20
N LEU A 19 -15.06 3.48 1.57
CA LEU A 19 -15.68 3.79 0.28
C LEU A 19 -15.33 2.73 -0.76
N ALA A 20 -14.11 2.17 -0.70
CA ALA A 20 -13.68 1.08 -1.57
C ALA A 20 -14.52 -0.21 -1.42
N SER A 21 -15.31 -0.35 -0.35
CA SER A 21 -16.26 -1.48 -0.19
C SER A 21 -17.51 -1.32 -1.07
N LEU A 22 -17.75 -0.12 -1.61
CA LEU A 22 -18.83 0.14 -2.56
C LEU A 22 -18.27 -0.02 -3.98
N PRO A 23 -18.87 -0.86 -4.85
CA PRO A 23 -18.34 -1.15 -6.19
C PRO A 23 -18.03 0.08 -7.06
N VAL A 24 -18.69 1.19 -6.80
CA VAL A 24 -18.52 2.45 -7.54
C VAL A 24 -17.33 3.30 -7.10
N PHE A 25 -16.80 3.05 -5.90
CA PHE A 25 -15.63 3.73 -5.34
C PHE A 25 -14.46 2.78 -5.05
N GLU A 26 -14.60 1.51 -5.47
CA GLU A 26 -13.49 0.55 -5.51
C GLU A 26 -12.31 1.22 -6.21
N PRO A 27 -11.09 1.19 -5.65
CA PRO A 27 -9.93 1.83 -6.25
C PRO A 27 -9.37 1.03 -7.43
N HIS A 28 -10.07 -0.05 -7.85
CA HIS A 28 -9.71 -0.97 -8.92
C HIS A 28 -8.46 -1.81 -8.66
N TRP A 29 -8.04 -1.82 -7.40
CA TRP A 29 -7.01 -2.68 -6.85
C TRP A 29 -7.43 -3.13 -5.44
N GLN A 30 -6.99 -4.32 -5.04
CA GLN A 30 -7.25 -4.86 -3.71
C GLN A 30 -6.09 -5.75 -3.26
N VAL A 31 -5.58 -5.50 -2.07
CA VAL A 31 -4.61 -6.38 -1.40
C VAL A 31 -5.37 -7.59 -0.87
N MET A 32 -5.10 -8.76 -1.44
CA MET A 32 -5.74 -10.01 -1.03
C MET A 32 -4.92 -10.71 0.04
N VAL A 33 -3.59 -10.69 -0.11
CA VAL A 33 -2.64 -11.37 0.77
C VAL A 33 -1.47 -10.44 1.03
N SER A 34 -1.38 -9.90 2.26
CA SER A 34 -0.21 -9.13 2.69
C SER A 34 0.96 -10.05 3.00
N HIS A 35 0.68 -11.26 3.52
CA HIS A 35 1.66 -12.32 3.70
C HIS A 35 1.06 -13.71 3.58
N GLY A 36 1.75 -14.54 2.82
CA GLY A 36 1.52 -15.97 2.71
C GLY A 36 2.82 -16.71 2.55
N LEU A 37 2.74 -18.03 2.62
CA LEU A 37 3.87 -18.94 2.44
C LEU A 37 3.59 -19.82 1.21
N ALA A 38 4.38 -19.63 0.16
CA ALA A 38 4.30 -20.38 -1.07
C ALA A 38 5.25 -21.59 -1.02
N ARG A 39 4.78 -22.72 -1.56
CA ARG A 39 5.57 -23.93 -1.81
C ARG A 39 5.37 -24.32 -3.27
N GLY A 40 6.46 -24.63 -3.96
CA GLY A 40 6.41 -24.95 -5.37
C GLY A 40 7.80 -24.91 -5.99
N TRP A 41 7.82 -24.64 -7.28
CA TRP A 41 9.05 -24.54 -8.04
C TRP A 41 8.86 -23.61 -9.24
N VAL A 42 9.96 -23.04 -9.72
CA VAL A 42 10.02 -22.29 -10.98
C VAL A 42 11.16 -22.85 -11.82
N GLU A 43 10.92 -23.01 -13.12
CA GLU A 43 11.96 -23.28 -14.10
C GLU A 43 12.37 -21.96 -14.74
N TRP A 44 13.67 -21.71 -14.78
CA TRP A 44 14.24 -20.49 -15.32
C TRP A 44 15.38 -20.80 -16.27
N ASP A 45 15.33 -20.21 -17.45
CA ASP A 45 16.36 -20.33 -18.46
C ASP A 45 17.52 -19.39 -18.12
N VAL A 46 18.67 -19.98 -17.77
CA VAL A 46 19.90 -19.27 -17.43
C VAL A 46 20.88 -19.40 -18.61
N PRO A 47 21.27 -18.29 -19.27
CA PRO A 47 22.35 -18.31 -20.24
C PRO A 47 23.71 -18.39 -19.54
N ASN A 48 24.59 -19.27 -20.02
CA ASN A 48 25.99 -19.34 -19.59
C ASN A 48 26.82 -18.20 -20.24
N GLN A 49 28.10 -18.09 -19.88
CA GLN A 49 29.01 -17.06 -20.40
C GLN A 49 29.22 -17.12 -21.93
N GLU A 50 28.92 -18.26 -22.55
CA GLU A 50 29.05 -18.51 -24.00
C GLU A 50 27.71 -18.34 -24.74
N GLY A 51 26.63 -17.99 -24.03
CA GLY A 51 25.28 -17.81 -24.57
C GLY A 51 24.47 -19.10 -24.73
N ALA A 52 24.98 -20.25 -24.28
CA ALA A 52 24.19 -21.48 -24.22
C ALA A 52 23.19 -21.41 -23.06
N VAL A 53 21.94 -21.79 -23.31
CA VAL A 53 20.87 -21.74 -22.33
C VAL A 53 20.73 -23.09 -21.62
N SER A 54 20.69 -23.05 -20.30
CA SER A 54 20.31 -24.18 -19.45
C SER A 54 19.07 -23.82 -18.63
N THR A 55 18.06 -24.67 -18.64
CA THR A 55 16.90 -24.53 -17.74
C THR A 55 17.29 -25.04 -16.36
N VAL A 56 17.19 -24.19 -15.35
CA VAL A 56 17.41 -24.53 -13.94
C VAL A 56 16.08 -24.52 -13.22
N ARG A 57 15.82 -25.57 -12.44
CA ARG A 57 14.67 -25.63 -11.55
C ARG A 57 15.05 -25.13 -10.16
N TYR A 58 14.28 -24.17 -9.67
CA TYR A 58 14.37 -23.64 -8.31
C TYR A 58 13.15 -24.10 -7.54
N ASP A 59 13.32 -25.06 -6.63
CA ASP A 59 12.29 -25.45 -5.68
C ASP A 59 12.31 -24.49 -4.48
N PHE A 60 11.12 -24.14 -3.99
CA PHE A 60 10.96 -23.28 -2.82
C PHE A 60 9.91 -23.85 -1.87
N ASP A 61 10.19 -23.70 -0.57
CA ASP A 61 9.32 -24.08 0.52
C ASP A 61 9.19 -22.93 1.51
N ALA A 62 7.96 -22.67 1.96
CA ALA A 62 7.60 -21.56 2.82
C ALA A 62 8.16 -20.19 2.36
N ALA A 63 8.20 -19.94 1.05
CA ALA A 63 8.66 -18.67 0.50
C ALA A 63 7.63 -17.56 0.73
N PRO A 64 8.04 -16.35 1.16
CA PRO A 64 7.13 -15.22 1.32
C PRO A 64 6.34 -14.92 0.05
N PHE A 65 5.04 -14.69 0.22
CA PHE A 65 4.09 -14.48 -0.86
C PHE A 65 3.20 -13.27 -0.59
N TYR A 66 3.06 -12.41 -1.58
CA TYR A 66 2.14 -11.29 -1.62
C TYR A 66 1.20 -11.46 -2.82
N ALA A 67 -0.06 -11.07 -2.66
CA ALA A 67 -0.98 -11.01 -3.79
C ALA A 67 -1.92 -9.82 -3.69
N GLU A 68 -2.03 -9.13 -4.81
CA GLU A 68 -3.04 -8.14 -5.08
C GLU A 68 -3.81 -8.51 -6.34
N LYS A 69 -5.00 -7.92 -6.44
CA LYS A 69 -5.86 -8.03 -7.60
C LYS A 69 -6.07 -6.65 -8.17
N ASN A 70 -5.74 -6.47 -9.45
CA ASN A 70 -5.95 -5.24 -10.20
C ASN A 70 -6.94 -5.51 -11.35
N TRP A 71 -7.92 -4.63 -11.57
CA TRP A 71 -8.88 -4.79 -12.67
C TRP A 71 -9.20 -3.46 -13.36
N GLY A 72 -9.42 -3.51 -14.68
CA GLY A 72 -9.63 -2.31 -15.48
C GLY A 72 -11.05 -1.76 -15.42
N GLY A 73 -11.18 -0.48 -15.74
CA GLY A 73 -12.42 0.29 -15.85
C GLY A 73 -12.10 1.76 -16.17
N GLU A 74 -13.11 2.63 -16.22
CA GLU A 74 -12.93 4.09 -16.35
C GLU A 74 -12.24 4.73 -15.12
N THR A 75 -12.05 3.94 -14.07
CA THR A 75 -11.72 4.34 -12.70
C THR A 75 -10.42 3.72 -12.19
N PHE A 76 -9.70 2.94 -13.02
CA PHE A 76 -8.33 2.54 -12.70
C PHE A 76 -7.44 3.79 -12.55
N PRO A 77 -6.53 3.86 -11.56
CA PRO A 77 -5.79 5.08 -11.28
C PRO A 77 -5.03 5.62 -12.50
N GLU A 78 -5.08 6.94 -12.70
CA GLU A 78 -4.34 7.61 -13.79
C GLU A 78 -2.83 7.65 -13.50
N ARG A 79 -2.49 7.65 -12.21
CA ARG A 79 -1.13 7.66 -11.66
C ARG A 79 -1.14 6.96 -10.32
N TRP A 80 -0.19 6.07 -10.05
CA TRP A 80 -0.12 5.32 -8.79
C TRP A 80 1.30 4.91 -8.43
N PHE A 81 1.50 4.57 -7.17
CA PHE A 81 2.76 4.10 -6.62
C PHE A 81 2.51 2.97 -5.62
N TRP A 82 3.53 2.13 -5.45
CA TRP A 82 3.48 1.00 -4.51
C TRP A 82 4.84 0.73 -3.88
N ALA A 83 4.83 0.28 -2.63
CA ALA A 83 5.96 -0.31 -1.93
C ALA A 83 5.46 -1.47 -1.06
N GLN A 84 6.02 -2.65 -1.22
CA GLN A 84 5.61 -3.85 -0.49
C GLN A 84 6.82 -4.66 -0.05
N CYS A 85 6.84 -5.12 1.20
CA CYS A 85 7.90 -5.99 1.69
C CYS A 85 7.36 -6.92 2.77
N ASN A 86 7.61 -8.21 2.65
CA ASN A 86 7.22 -9.23 3.64
C ASN A 86 8.31 -10.29 3.86
N ALA A 87 9.57 -9.92 3.57
CA ALA A 87 10.70 -10.83 3.56
C ALA A 87 12.01 -10.08 3.87
N GLY A 88 13.00 -10.79 4.40
CA GLY A 88 14.38 -10.29 4.51
C GLY A 88 14.58 -9.16 5.52
N TRP A 89 13.72 -9.04 6.53
CA TRP A 89 13.82 -7.98 7.53
C TRP A 89 15.00 -8.18 8.48
N ALA A 90 15.85 -7.18 8.62
CA ALA A 90 16.88 -7.06 9.65
C ALA A 90 16.58 -5.86 10.57
N ASP A 91 17.13 -5.88 11.79
CA ASP A 91 17.08 -4.73 12.69
C ASP A 91 17.79 -3.52 12.06
N GLY A 92 17.29 -2.31 12.25
CA GLY A 92 17.86 -1.07 11.71
C GLY A 92 19.30 -0.79 12.15
N ASN A 93 19.76 -1.42 13.24
CA ASN A 93 21.15 -1.42 13.72
C ASN A 93 22.00 -2.59 13.20
N GLY A 94 21.40 -3.58 12.53
CA GLY A 94 22.10 -4.69 11.90
C GLY A 94 22.92 -4.24 10.68
N ALA A 95 24.02 -4.93 10.38
CA ALA A 95 24.73 -4.73 9.13
C ALA A 95 23.84 -5.16 7.94
N GLU A 96 23.99 -4.52 6.79
CA GLU A 96 23.20 -4.79 5.57
C GLU A 96 23.27 -6.26 5.08
N ASP A 97 24.24 -7.02 5.61
CA ASP A 97 24.49 -8.44 5.31
C ASP A 97 24.09 -9.40 6.46
N GLU A 98 23.58 -8.90 7.58
CA GLU A 98 23.01 -9.76 8.62
C GLU A 98 21.65 -10.26 8.14
N GLY A 99 21.55 -11.59 7.95
CA GLY A 99 20.36 -12.23 7.43
C GLY A 99 19.09 -11.92 8.23
N ALA A 100 17.94 -12.34 7.69
CA ALA A 100 16.63 -12.04 8.26
C ALA A 100 16.56 -12.36 9.77
N SER A 101 16.08 -11.39 10.55
CA SER A 101 15.90 -11.50 12.00
C SER A 101 14.65 -12.29 12.32
N ASP A 102 14.79 -13.38 13.07
CA ASP A 102 13.65 -14.17 13.57
C ASP A 102 12.68 -13.33 14.41
N ALA A 103 13.17 -12.28 15.09
CA ALA A 103 12.33 -11.37 15.87
C ALA A 103 11.40 -10.51 14.99
N LEU A 104 11.73 -10.36 13.71
CA LEU A 104 10.94 -9.64 12.71
C LEU A 104 10.16 -10.59 11.80
N ALA A 105 10.16 -11.90 12.09
CA ALA A 105 9.36 -12.86 11.35
C ALA A 105 7.87 -12.50 11.45
N GLY A 106 7.21 -12.41 10.30
CA GLY A 106 5.82 -11.96 10.19
C GLY A 106 5.63 -10.44 10.09
N LEU A 107 6.71 -9.65 10.12
CA LEU A 107 6.64 -8.23 9.76
C LEU A 107 6.31 -8.09 8.27
N THR A 108 5.28 -7.31 7.96
CA THR A 108 4.90 -7.04 6.56
C THR A 108 4.59 -5.57 6.41
N LEU A 109 4.91 -5.03 5.24
CA LEU A 109 4.65 -3.67 4.85
C LEU A 109 3.92 -3.68 3.51
N THR A 110 2.89 -2.87 3.41
CA THR A 110 2.27 -2.49 2.14
C THR A 110 1.92 -1.01 2.22
N ALA A 111 2.52 -0.20 1.36
CA ALA A 111 2.25 1.22 1.23
C ALA A 111 1.93 1.52 -0.24
N GLY A 112 0.84 2.22 -0.49
CA GLY A 112 0.37 2.40 -1.85
C GLY A 112 -0.62 3.54 -1.95
N GLY A 113 -0.76 4.07 -3.15
CA GLY A 113 -1.64 5.18 -3.40
C GLY A 113 -1.77 5.49 -4.88
N GLY A 114 -2.77 6.30 -5.20
CA GLY A 114 -3.09 6.59 -6.58
C GLY A 114 -4.09 7.73 -6.71
N ARG A 115 -4.12 8.30 -7.91
CA ARG A 115 -5.11 9.28 -8.33
C ARG A 115 -6.26 8.54 -8.99
N ARG A 116 -7.38 8.40 -8.29
CA ARG A 116 -8.57 7.68 -8.77
C ARG A 116 -9.68 8.64 -9.19
N ALA A 117 -10.47 8.25 -10.17
CA ALA A 117 -11.66 8.99 -10.58
C ALA A 117 -12.82 8.77 -9.58
N LEU A 118 -13.66 9.79 -9.43
CA LEU A 118 -14.87 9.78 -8.61
C LEU A 118 -16.11 9.88 -9.53
N PRO A 119 -16.58 8.75 -10.11
CA PRO A 119 -17.54 8.77 -11.22
C PRO A 119 -18.92 9.33 -10.85
N LEU A 120 -19.27 9.34 -9.55
CA LEU A 120 -20.53 9.90 -9.06
C LEU A 120 -20.46 11.39 -8.71
N VAL A 121 -19.28 12.01 -8.80
CA VAL A 121 -19.12 13.44 -8.55
C VAL A 121 -19.29 14.22 -9.86
N PRO A 122 -20.28 15.14 -9.95
CA PRO A 122 -20.48 15.95 -11.14
C PRO A 122 -19.19 16.66 -11.56
N GLY A 123 -18.87 16.59 -12.86
CA GLY A 123 -17.67 17.23 -13.41
C GLY A 123 -16.42 16.34 -13.50
N GLY A 124 -16.53 15.03 -13.22
CA GLY A 124 -15.43 14.07 -13.43
C GLY A 124 -14.26 14.30 -12.48
N ALA A 125 -14.56 14.53 -11.19
CA ALA A 125 -13.54 14.77 -10.19
C ALA A 125 -12.62 13.54 -10.01
N ALA A 126 -11.39 13.80 -9.58
CA ALA A 126 -10.44 12.77 -9.16
C ALA A 126 -9.83 13.18 -7.82
N GLU A 127 -9.45 12.19 -7.03
CA GLU A 127 -8.79 12.39 -5.74
C GLU A 127 -7.51 11.57 -5.65
N ASP A 128 -6.56 12.10 -4.88
CA ASP A 128 -5.35 11.38 -4.51
C ASP A 128 -5.63 10.65 -3.19
N VAL A 129 -5.42 9.34 -3.19
CA VAL A 129 -5.57 8.48 -2.01
C VAL A 129 -4.28 7.73 -1.74
N ALA A 130 -4.00 7.48 -0.47
CA ALA A 130 -2.87 6.68 -0.05
C ALA A 130 -3.23 5.89 1.21
N MET A 131 -2.60 4.74 1.38
CA MET A 131 -2.72 3.88 2.54
C MET A 131 -1.37 3.27 2.91
N ILE A 132 -1.23 2.92 4.18
CA ILE A 132 -0.12 2.13 4.71
C ILE A 132 -0.72 1.06 5.62
N GLY A 133 -0.31 -0.18 5.42
CA GLY A 133 -0.66 -1.32 6.27
C GLY A 133 0.62 -2.03 6.71
N VAL A 134 0.69 -2.34 8.00
CA VAL A 134 1.79 -3.09 8.60
C VAL A 134 1.25 -4.19 9.47
N HIS A 135 1.60 -5.44 9.18
CA HIS A 135 1.43 -6.53 10.14
C HIS A 135 2.70 -6.62 10.99
N MET A 136 2.54 -6.55 12.31
CA MET A 136 3.62 -6.65 13.27
C MET A 136 3.94 -8.13 13.55
N PRO A 137 5.19 -8.45 13.95
CA PRO A 137 5.49 -9.73 14.58
C PRO A 137 4.51 -9.98 15.74
N GLY A 138 3.79 -11.10 15.72
CA GLY A 138 2.73 -11.41 16.68
C GLY A 138 1.31 -11.10 16.22
N GLY A 139 1.12 -10.52 15.03
CA GLY A 139 -0.17 -10.51 14.32
C GLY A 139 -0.99 -9.22 14.42
N GLU A 140 -0.54 -8.20 15.16
CA GLU A 140 -1.21 -6.89 15.17
C GLU A 140 -1.15 -6.24 13.79
N PHE A 141 -2.27 -5.67 13.34
CA PHE A 141 -2.34 -4.92 12.08
C PHE A 141 -2.49 -3.43 12.37
N LEU A 142 -1.44 -2.67 12.01
CA LEU A 142 -1.43 -1.21 12.04
C LEU A 142 -1.80 -0.68 10.67
N GLU A 143 -2.72 0.28 10.64
CA GLU A 143 -3.27 0.82 9.39
C GLU A 143 -3.30 2.34 9.45
N TRP A 144 -2.74 2.98 8.43
CA TRP A 144 -2.91 4.40 8.15
C TRP A 144 -3.68 4.51 6.85
N GLN A 145 -4.94 4.85 6.98
CA GLN A 145 -5.81 5.18 5.86
C GLN A 145 -6.46 6.53 6.13
N PRO A 146 -6.89 7.25 5.09
CA PRO A 146 -7.24 8.66 5.24
C PRO A 146 -8.33 8.90 6.32
N GLN A 147 -9.19 7.91 6.63
CA GLN A 147 -10.26 8.02 7.64
C GLN A 147 -9.78 8.05 9.08
N ALA A 148 -8.65 7.42 9.37
CA ALA A 148 -8.15 7.24 10.74
C ALA A 148 -6.75 7.86 10.94
N ALA A 149 -6.13 8.35 9.87
CA ALA A 149 -4.77 8.84 9.87
C ALA A 149 -4.52 9.85 8.74
N SER A 150 -3.47 10.65 8.89
CA SER A 150 -2.85 11.34 7.75
C SER A 150 -1.79 10.45 7.12
N VAL A 151 -1.81 10.31 5.80
CA VAL A 151 -0.76 9.67 5.01
C VAL A 151 -0.15 10.70 4.08
N ARG A 152 1.17 10.81 4.04
CA ARG A 152 1.92 11.69 3.15
C ARG A 152 2.88 10.87 2.32
N TRP A 153 3.13 11.32 1.10
CA TRP A 153 4.08 10.67 0.21
C TRP A 153 4.91 11.71 -0.55
N MET A 154 6.11 11.27 -0.93
CA MET A 154 6.94 11.87 -1.96
C MET A 154 7.53 10.73 -2.78
N VAL A 155 7.12 10.60 -4.04
CA VAL A 155 7.59 9.53 -4.93
C VAL A 155 8.27 10.15 -6.13
N ALA A 156 9.56 9.86 -6.32
CA ALA A 156 10.33 10.31 -7.47
C ALA A 156 9.80 9.65 -8.76
N PRO A 157 10.13 10.17 -9.96
CA PRO A 157 9.85 9.49 -11.22
C PRO A 157 10.25 8.02 -11.25
N TRP A 158 11.34 7.68 -10.56
CA TRP A 158 11.75 6.31 -10.28
C TRP A 158 12.78 6.28 -9.14
N GLY A 159 12.88 5.15 -8.45
CA GLY A 159 14.02 4.81 -7.60
C GLY A 159 13.96 5.33 -6.16
N ARG A 160 12.97 6.17 -5.81
CA ARG A 160 12.76 6.63 -4.43
C ARG A 160 11.28 6.81 -4.11
N TRP A 161 10.85 6.23 -3.00
CA TRP A 161 9.52 6.36 -2.42
C TRP A 161 9.68 6.70 -0.94
N HIS A 162 9.13 7.84 -0.52
CA HIS A 162 9.05 8.23 0.88
C HIS A 162 7.58 8.29 1.29
N PHE A 163 7.24 7.59 2.36
CA PHE A 163 5.93 7.66 2.98
C PHE A 163 6.07 8.06 4.44
N SER A 164 5.13 8.85 4.93
CA SER A 164 4.94 9.05 6.36
C SER A 164 3.46 8.95 6.70
N GLY A 165 3.18 8.44 7.89
CA GLY A 165 1.83 8.25 8.37
C GLY A 165 1.73 8.65 9.83
N ARG A 166 0.57 9.17 10.22
CA ARG A 166 0.30 9.53 11.60
C ARG A 166 -1.16 9.28 11.95
N SER A 167 -1.38 8.43 12.95
CA SER A 167 -2.67 8.17 13.58
C SER A 167 -2.69 8.78 14.99
N GLU A 168 -3.74 8.51 15.77
CA GLU A 168 -3.80 8.90 17.18
C GLU A 168 -2.74 8.19 18.04
N THR A 169 -2.37 6.96 17.68
CA THR A 169 -1.54 6.08 18.51
C THR A 169 -0.17 5.79 17.93
N HIS A 170 0.03 5.98 16.62
CA HIS A 170 1.28 5.61 15.96
C HIS A 170 1.70 6.61 14.88
N GLU A 171 3.01 6.77 14.76
CA GLU A 171 3.68 7.47 13.66
C GLU A 171 4.56 6.48 12.90
N ILE A 172 4.60 6.60 11.58
CA ILE A 172 5.36 5.72 10.68
C ILE A 172 6.14 6.53 9.66
N GLU A 173 7.34 6.06 9.35
CA GLU A 173 8.18 6.56 8.27
C GLU A 173 8.71 5.37 7.46
N ILE A 174 8.59 5.46 6.14
CA ILE A 174 9.05 4.44 5.19
C ILE A 174 9.89 5.13 4.13
N MET A 175 11.10 4.62 3.92
CA MET A 175 11.95 5.02 2.80
C MET A 175 12.28 3.79 1.98
N ALA A 176 11.74 3.71 0.77
CA ALA A 176 12.09 2.67 -0.18
C ALA A 176 12.90 3.24 -1.35
N THR A 177 13.86 2.45 -1.85
CA THR A 177 14.75 2.83 -2.94
C THR A 177 14.99 1.68 -3.89
N ALA A 178 15.21 1.99 -5.16
CA ALA A 178 15.61 1.00 -6.16
C ALA A 178 16.67 1.57 -7.09
N GLU A 179 17.80 0.86 -7.21
CA GLU A 179 18.85 1.21 -8.16
C GLU A 179 18.60 0.57 -9.53
N ALA A 180 17.99 -0.62 -9.54
CA ALA A 180 17.60 -1.32 -10.74
C ALA A 180 16.67 -0.45 -11.60
N LYS A 181 16.76 -0.61 -12.92
CA LYS A 181 15.88 0.10 -13.86
C LYS A 181 14.42 -0.33 -13.75
N GLY A 182 14.10 -1.39 -13.03
CA GLY A 182 12.78 -2.00 -13.03
C GLY A 182 12.41 -2.62 -14.38
N SER A 183 11.33 -3.39 -14.36
CA SER A 183 10.72 -4.04 -15.51
C SER A 183 9.43 -3.34 -15.87
N THR A 184 9.16 -3.22 -17.18
CA THR A 184 7.88 -2.69 -17.65
C THR A 184 6.81 -3.77 -17.63
N LEU A 185 5.75 -3.54 -16.86
CA LEU A 185 4.58 -4.40 -16.79
C LEU A 185 3.38 -3.77 -17.51
N ARG A 186 2.44 -4.63 -17.92
CA ARG A 186 1.18 -4.19 -18.52
C ARG A 186 0.12 -4.03 -17.45
N ALA A 187 -0.45 -2.84 -17.33
CA ALA A 187 -1.54 -2.54 -16.39
C ALA A 187 -2.88 -2.43 -17.12
N PRO A 188 -4.01 -2.72 -16.45
CA PRO A 188 -5.32 -2.63 -17.06
C PRO A 188 -5.77 -1.17 -17.24
N THR A 189 -6.29 -0.85 -18.42
CA THR A 189 -6.82 0.49 -18.75
C THR A 189 -8.09 0.36 -19.58
N THR A 190 -8.73 1.49 -19.87
CA THR A 190 -9.82 1.58 -20.86
C THR A 190 -9.39 1.14 -22.27
N ARG A 191 -8.08 1.05 -22.55
CA ARG A 191 -7.51 0.54 -23.81
C ARG A 191 -7.00 -0.91 -23.69
N GLY A 192 -7.36 -1.62 -22.62
CA GLY A 192 -6.85 -2.96 -22.31
C GLY A 192 -5.52 -2.94 -21.56
N LEU A 193 -4.78 -4.06 -21.61
CA LEU A 193 -3.48 -4.23 -20.95
C LEU A 193 -2.36 -3.52 -21.72
N VAL A 194 -1.88 -2.39 -21.19
CA VAL A 194 -0.89 -1.52 -21.83
C VAL A 194 0.36 -1.34 -20.97
N PRO A 195 1.56 -1.20 -21.57
CA PRO A 195 2.82 -1.06 -20.83
C PRO A 195 2.91 0.33 -20.19
N MET A 196 2.46 0.45 -18.94
CA MET A 196 2.45 1.72 -18.20
C MET A 196 2.78 1.55 -16.71
N CYS A 197 3.19 0.35 -16.30
CA CYS A 197 3.66 0.08 -14.96
C CYS A 197 5.16 -0.22 -15.04
N ARG A 198 5.91 0.29 -14.07
CA ARG A 198 7.32 0.02 -13.87
C ARG A 198 7.50 -0.50 -12.47
N ASP A 199 8.02 -1.71 -12.35
CA ASP A 199 8.08 -2.45 -11.09
C ASP A 199 9.47 -3.12 -10.90
N THR A 200 9.84 -3.38 -9.66
CA THR A 200 11.04 -4.12 -9.27
C THR A 200 10.81 -4.80 -7.93
N PHE A 201 11.30 -6.04 -7.77
CA PHE A 201 11.33 -6.75 -6.47
C PHE A 201 12.69 -6.62 -5.77
N ASP A 202 13.65 -5.93 -6.40
CA ASP A 202 15.02 -5.72 -5.96
C ASP A 202 15.19 -4.32 -5.33
N GLY A 203 14.21 -3.90 -4.52
CA GLY A 203 14.24 -2.64 -3.80
C GLY A 203 14.74 -2.82 -2.36
N ALA A 204 15.33 -1.76 -1.82
CA ALA A 204 15.62 -1.64 -0.40
C ALA A 204 14.54 -0.81 0.30
N VAL A 205 14.26 -1.10 1.57
CA VAL A 205 13.32 -0.36 2.40
C VAL A 205 13.82 -0.21 3.83
N SER A 206 13.59 0.98 4.39
CA SER A 206 13.70 1.26 5.83
C SER A 206 12.31 1.56 6.36
N LEU A 207 11.92 0.90 7.44
CA LEU A 207 10.64 1.05 8.13
C LEU A 207 10.91 1.49 9.57
N ARG A 208 10.30 2.61 9.98
CA ARG A 208 10.32 3.08 11.35
C ARG A 208 8.92 3.35 11.88
N ILE A 209 8.62 2.86 13.08
CA ILE A 209 7.34 3.06 13.74
C ILE A 209 7.58 3.56 15.17
N TRP A 210 6.82 4.55 15.59
CA TRP A 210 6.82 5.08 16.96
C TRP A 210 5.41 5.00 17.54
N ALA A 211 5.31 4.56 18.79
CA ALA A 211 4.09 4.74 19.58
C ALA A 211 3.95 6.22 19.99
N LEU A 212 2.71 6.69 20.11
CA LEU A 212 2.35 8.05 20.52
C LEU A 212 1.61 8.02 21.86
N ASP A 213 1.88 9.00 22.71
CA ASP A 213 1.11 9.23 23.94
C ASP A 213 -0.21 9.96 23.63
N ALA A 214 -1.06 10.13 24.64
CA ALA A 214 -2.34 10.84 24.51
C ALA A 214 -2.20 12.31 24.06
N GLY A 215 -1.00 12.90 24.17
CA GLY A 215 -0.67 14.24 23.68
C GLY A 215 -0.08 14.24 22.27
N GLY A 216 -0.02 13.08 21.61
CA GLY A 216 0.60 12.92 20.30
C GLY A 216 2.12 13.02 20.32
N ARG A 217 2.80 12.77 21.44
CA ARG A 217 4.27 12.77 21.48
C ARG A 217 4.79 11.35 21.38
N ARG A 218 5.92 11.16 20.71
CA ARG A 218 6.56 9.84 20.63
C ARG A 218 6.85 9.33 22.03
N VAL A 219 6.42 8.10 22.31
CA VAL A 219 6.71 7.39 23.55
C VAL A 219 8.12 6.85 23.46
N GLY A 220 9.00 7.30 24.34
CA GLY A 220 10.42 6.99 24.26
C GLY A 220 11.13 7.80 23.15
N GLY A 221 12.46 7.85 23.22
CA GLY A 221 13.27 8.58 22.24
C GLY A 221 13.50 7.82 20.92
N SER A 222 13.28 6.50 20.94
CA SER A 222 13.58 5.59 19.83
C SER A 222 12.31 4.94 19.27
N PRO A 223 12.31 4.54 17.98
CA PRO A 223 11.19 3.80 17.40
C PRO A 223 10.98 2.44 18.09
N MET A 224 9.73 1.98 18.11
CA MET A 224 9.37 0.63 18.55
C MET A 224 9.66 -0.42 17.47
N VAL A 225 9.75 0.00 16.21
CA VAL A 225 10.26 -0.80 15.07
C VAL A 225 11.26 0.06 14.32
N ASP A 226 12.50 -0.42 14.19
CA ASP A 226 13.48 0.08 13.22
C ASP A 226 13.95 -1.14 12.43
N ALA A 227 13.52 -1.25 11.18
CA ALA A 227 13.74 -2.43 10.37
C ALA A 227 14.15 -2.06 8.95
N LYS A 228 14.97 -2.91 8.33
CA LYS A 228 15.39 -2.76 6.94
C LYS A 228 15.26 -4.07 6.17
N SER A 229 15.07 -3.99 4.86
CA SER A 229 15.10 -5.15 3.96
C SER A 229 15.57 -4.73 2.58
N ASN A 230 16.25 -5.64 1.88
CA ASN A 230 16.64 -5.50 0.47
C ASN A 230 15.71 -6.30 -0.48
N ASN A 231 14.53 -6.69 0.00
CA ASN A 231 13.54 -7.45 -0.75
C ASN A 231 12.19 -6.71 -0.76
N CYS A 232 12.23 -5.44 -1.17
CA CYS A 232 11.06 -4.57 -1.29
C CYS A 232 10.63 -4.48 -2.76
N ALA A 233 9.38 -4.84 -3.03
CA ALA A 233 8.73 -4.53 -4.29
C ALA A 233 8.42 -3.03 -4.37
N CYS A 234 8.80 -2.35 -5.45
CA CYS A 234 8.59 -0.92 -5.64
C CYS A 234 8.03 -0.63 -7.04
N GLU A 235 6.91 0.06 -7.09
CA GLU A 235 6.17 0.32 -8.32
C GLU A 235 5.86 1.80 -8.51
N VAL A 236 5.92 2.26 -9.76
CA VAL A 236 5.18 3.42 -10.24
C VAL A 236 4.42 3.04 -11.49
N GLY A 237 3.23 3.60 -11.67
CA GLY A 237 2.50 3.41 -12.91
C GLY A 237 1.58 4.56 -13.28
N GLY A 238 1.07 4.46 -14.51
CA GLY A 238 0.31 5.51 -15.15
C GLY A 238 1.22 6.69 -15.45
N GLY A 239 0.75 7.90 -15.17
CA GLY A 239 1.59 9.08 -15.24
C GLY A 239 0.80 10.36 -15.51
N PRO A 240 1.50 11.42 -15.90
CA PRO A 240 2.95 11.47 -16.17
C PRO A 240 3.84 11.46 -14.90
N TRP A 241 5.06 10.93 -15.04
CA TRP A 241 6.12 10.90 -14.00
C TRP A 241 7.32 11.76 -14.40
N TRP A 242 7.12 13.07 -14.61
CA TRP A 242 8.22 14.00 -14.96
C TRP A 242 8.95 14.53 -13.74
N GLU A 243 8.19 14.78 -12.68
CA GLU A 243 8.66 15.33 -11.41
C GLU A 243 8.17 14.44 -10.26
N PRO A 244 8.80 14.53 -9.07
CA PRO A 244 8.31 13.87 -7.89
C PRO A 244 6.83 14.19 -7.64
N TRP A 245 6.07 13.18 -7.24
CA TRP A 245 4.70 13.37 -6.77
C TRP A 245 4.69 13.46 -5.26
N GLU A 246 4.35 14.63 -4.77
CA GLU A 246 4.11 14.88 -3.36
C GLU A 246 2.61 15.02 -3.09
N GLY A 247 2.16 14.48 -1.96
CA GLY A 247 0.78 14.65 -1.55
C GLY A 247 0.51 14.22 -0.12
N GLU A 248 -0.72 14.50 0.31
CA GLU A 248 -1.24 14.15 1.62
C GLU A 248 -2.69 13.70 1.47
N ALA A 249 -3.03 12.55 2.06
CA ALA A 249 -4.38 12.03 2.16
C ALA A 249 -4.81 12.01 3.63
N ARG A 250 -5.95 12.66 3.91
CA ARG A 250 -6.65 12.69 5.20
C ARG A 250 -8.13 13.00 4.98
N PHE A 251 -9.04 12.22 5.54
CA PHE A 251 -10.45 12.60 5.67
C PHE A 251 -10.57 13.68 6.75
N GLY A 252 -11.42 14.68 6.49
CA GLY A 252 -11.50 15.87 7.35
C GLY A 252 -10.53 17.00 6.97
N GLY A 253 -9.73 16.84 5.91
CA GLY A 253 -8.95 17.92 5.30
C GLY A 253 -9.77 18.91 4.46
N GLY A 254 -11.08 18.69 4.31
CA GLY A 254 -12.01 19.66 3.73
C GLY A 254 -12.08 20.89 4.63
N ARG A 255 -11.53 22.01 4.16
CA ARG A 255 -11.78 23.31 4.77
C ARG A 255 -13.30 23.55 4.75
N ILE A 256 -13.88 24.05 5.86
CA ILE A 256 -15.26 24.54 5.87
C ILE A 256 -15.40 25.56 4.72
N PRO A 257 -16.29 25.34 3.74
CA PRO A 257 -16.46 26.27 2.63
C PRO A 257 -16.85 27.64 3.19
N LYS A 258 -16.20 28.70 2.73
CA LYS A 258 -16.69 30.06 3.03
C LYS A 258 -18.03 30.25 2.30
N GLU A 259 -18.93 31.07 2.85
CA GLU A 259 -20.21 31.39 2.19
C GLU A 259 -19.98 31.72 0.70
N GLY A 260 -20.57 30.92 -0.19
CA GLY A 260 -20.46 31.05 -1.64
C GLY A 260 -19.62 29.99 -2.37
N GLU A 261 -18.96 29.06 -1.68
CA GLU A 261 -18.25 27.93 -2.31
C GLU A 261 -19.13 26.69 -2.57
N ASP A 262 -18.81 25.95 -3.63
CA ASP A 262 -19.60 24.85 -4.19
C ASP A 262 -19.74 23.63 -3.24
N LEU A 263 -20.99 23.25 -2.92
CA LEU A 263 -21.36 22.18 -2.00
C LEU A 263 -20.81 20.80 -2.41
N ALA A 264 -20.50 20.60 -3.69
CA ALA A 264 -19.94 19.35 -4.20
C ALA A 264 -18.57 19.00 -3.58
N LYS A 265 -17.78 20.00 -3.17
CA LYS A 265 -16.50 19.79 -2.44
C LYS A 265 -16.70 19.39 -0.97
N ALA A 266 -17.90 19.59 -0.41
CA ALA A 266 -18.20 19.30 0.99
C ALA A 266 -18.66 17.85 1.22
N ILE A 267 -19.15 17.15 0.19
CA ILE A 267 -19.64 15.77 0.32
C ILE A 267 -18.47 14.78 0.48
N VAL A 268 -17.32 15.08 -0.15
CA VAL A 268 -16.06 14.32 0.01
C VAL A 268 -15.38 14.79 1.31
N GLY A 269 -15.89 14.33 2.46
CA GLY A 269 -15.28 14.66 3.75
C GLY A 269 -16.23 14.79 4.94
N LEU A 270 -17.54 14.54 4.78
CA LEU A 270 -18.45 14.53 5.92
C LEU A 270 -18.17 13.30 6.81
N PRO A 271 -17.93 13.49 8.12
CA PRO A 271 -17.79 12.40 9.07
C PRO A 271 -19.19 11.86 9.36
N PHE A 272 -19.66 10.92 8.55
CA PHE A 272 -20.83 10.14 8.91
C PHE A 272 -20.40 9.09 9.95
N ASP A 273 -21.09 9.03 11.09
CA ASP A 273 -20.99 7.92 12.05
C ASP A 273 -21.61 6.68 11.37
N MET A 274 -20.77 5.98 10.62
CA MET A 274 -21.19 4.90 9.76
C MET A 274 -21.66 3.65 10.53
N PRO A 275 -21.14 3.29 11.71
CA PRO A 275 -21.77 2.26 12.54
C PRO A 275 -23.22 2.61 12.90
N ALA A 276 -23.48 3.88 13.26
CA ALA A 276 -24.85 4.34 13.51
C ALA A 276 -25.70 4.34 12.23
N LEU A 277 -25.15 4.75 11.09
CA LEU A 277 -25.85 4.76 9.80
C LEU A 277 -26.14 3.34 9.30
N ASN A 278 -25.19 2.41 9.44
CA ASN A 278 -25.28 1.01 9.06
C ASN A 278 -26.31 0.27 9.93
N ALA A 279 -26.38 0.60 11.23
CA ALA A 279 -27.41 0.07 12.13
C ALA A 279 -28.83 0.49 11.71
N LEU A 280 -28.98 1.68 11.11
CA LEU A 280 -30.24 2.22 10.60
C LEU A 280 -30.65 1.65 9.23
N LEU A 281 -29.74 0.96 8.52
CA LEU A 281 -30.07 0.33 7.25
C LEU A 281 -30.86 -0.98 7.45
N PRO A 282 -31.86 -1.27 6.60
CA PRO A 282 -32.55 -2.55 6.57
C PRO A 282 -31.56 -3.71 6.42
N ASN A 283 -31.82 -4.86 7.03
CA ASN A 283 -30.85 -5.97 7.13
C ASN A 283 -30.23 -6.42 5.79
N GLY A 284 -30.92 -6.26 4.66
CA GLY A 284 -30.39 -6.61 3.33
C GLY A 284 -29.56 -5.53 2.63
N LEU A 285 -29.43 -4.34 3.24
CA LEU A 285 -28.68 -3.19 2.73
C LEU A 285 -27.54 -2.77 3.67
N ARG A 286 -27.36 -3.49 4.78
CA ARG A 286 -26.23 -3.28 5.68
C ARG A 286 -24.93 -3.62 4.95
N ILE A 287 -23.92 -2.77 5.13
CA ILE A 287 -22.60 -2.97 4.57
C ILE A 287 -21.84 -3.93 5.49
N PRO A 288 -21.42 -5.13 5.03
CA PRO A 288 -20.65 -6.05 5.85
C PRO A 288 -19.26 -5.48 6.16
N GLY A 289 -18.83 -5.56 7.44
CA GLY A 289 -17.50 -5.09 7.87
C GLY A 289 -17.43 -3.62 8.31
N LEU A 290 -18.57 -2.95 8.51
CA LEU A 290 -18.72 -1.61 9.09
C LEU A 290 -19.48 -1.65 10.42
#